data_AF-A0AAW2B8X3-F1
#
_entry.id   AF-A0AAW2B8X3-F1
#
_cell.length_a   1.000
_cell.length_b   1.000
_cell.length_c   1.000
_cell.angle_alpha   90.00
_cell.angle_beta   90.00
_cell.angle_gamma   90.00
#
_symmetry.space_group_name_H-M   'P 1'
#
loop_
_entity.id
_entity.type
_entity.pdbx_description
1 polymer ?
#
loop_
_entity_poly.entity_id
_entity_poly.type
_entity_poly.pdbx_seq_one_letter_code
_entity_poly.pdbx_strand_id
1 'polypeptide(L)' 'MAVAASAREENVYMGKLAEQAQRYEEMVEFMEKVSAAVKSKELTIEERNLLSVAYKNVIGARRALWRIISSIE' A
#
# COMPACT_ATOMS: atom_id res chain seq x y z
N MET A 1 8.26 22.02 -19.52
CA MET A 1 6.98 21.33 -19.76
C MET A 1 6.77 20.33 -18.62
N ALA A 2 5.75 20.51 -17.79
CA ALA A 2 5.38 19.51 -16.80
C ALA A 2 4.76 18.33 -17.55
N VAL A 3 5.49 17.22 -17.65
CA VAL A 3 4.92 15.95 -18.09
C VAL A 3 3.90 15.57 -17.02
N ALA A 4 2.62 15.50 -17.37
CA ALA A 4 1.61 15.00 -16.45
C ALA A 4 2.00 13.58 -16.05
N ALA A 5 2.35 13.38 -14.78
CA ALA A 5 2.62 12.05 -14.24
C ALA A 5 1.39 11.18 -14.50
N SER A 6 1.62 9.95 -14.95
CA SER A 6 0.50 9.03 -15.15
C SER A 6 -0.21 8.80 -13.81
N ALA A 7 -1.52 8.55 -13.84
CA ALA A 7 -2.27 8.24 -12.60
C ALA A 7 -1.64 7.09 -11.80
N ARG A 8 -0.88 6.19 -12.46
CA ARG A 8 -0.09 5.15 -11.81
C ARG A 8 1.07 5.72 -11.00
N GLU A 9 1.88 6.59 -11.59
CA GLU A 9 3.02 7.23 -10.92
C GLU A 9 2.57 8.11 -9.75
N GLU A 10 1.43 8.80 -9.89
CA GLU A 10 0.84 9.57 -8.80
C GLU A 10 0.42 8.68 -7.62
N ASN A 11 -0.25 7.55 -7.89
CA ASN A 11 -0.62 6.61 -6.83
C ASN A 11 0.62 5.96 -6.18
N VAL A 12 1.68 5.67 -6.94
CA VAL A 12 2.95 5.18 -6.36
C VAL A 12 3.60 6.24 -5.47
N TYR A 13 3.59 7.51 -5.90
CA TYR A 13 4.08 8.63 -5.10
C TYR A 13 3.29 8.79 -3.80
N MET A 14 1.95 8.76 -3.88
CA MET A 14 1.09 8.82 -2.71
C MET A 14 1.29 7.62 -1.77
N GLY A 15 1.50 6.42 -2.32
CA GLY A 15 1.86 5.24 -1.53
C GLY A 15 3.15 5.41 -0.73
N LYS A 16 4.20 6.00 -1.34
CA LYS A 16 5.45 6.32 -0.63
C LYS A 16 5.25 7.38 0.45
N LEU A 17 4.43 8.40 0.17
CA LEU A 17 4.13 9.43 1.17
C LEU A 17 3.36 8.84 2.37
N ALA A 18 2.40 7.95 2.10
CA ALA A 18 1.65 7.23 3.12
C ALA A 18 2.55 6.32 3.97
N GLU A 19 3.54 5.65 3.35
CA GLU A 19 4.57 4.87 4.06
C GLU A 19 5.37 5.76 5.03
N GLN A 20 5.85 6.93 4.58
CA GLN A 20 6.58 7.87 5.45
C GLN A 20 5.71 8.39 6.61
N ALA A 21 4.40 8.52 6.39
CA ALA A 21 3.44 8.92 7.41
C ALA A 21 2.94 7.76 8.28
N GLN A 22 3.40 6.51 8.04
CA GLN A 22 2.90 5.29 8.69
C GLN A 22 1.38 5.08 8.55
N ARG A 23 0.76 5.66 7.52
CA ARG A 23 -0.68 5.54 7.21
C ARG A 23 -0.92 4.35 6.29
N TYR A 24 -0.70 3.16 6.81
CA TYR A 24 -0.69 1.93 5.99
C TYR A 24 -2.05 1.55 5.41
N GLU A 25 -3.17 1.94 6.04
CA GLU A 25 -4.50 1.71 5.47
C GLU A 25 -4.71 2.48 4.17
N GLU A 26 -4.31 3.76 4.13
CA GLU A 26 -4.33 4.56 2.88
C GLU A 26 -3.28 4.09 1.87
N MET A 27 -2.13 3.64 2.34
CA MET A 27 -1.12 3.04 1.47
C MET A 27 -1.70 1.84 0.69
N VAL A 28 -2.55 1.02 1.33
CA VAL A 28 -3.26 -0.08 0.65
C VAL A 28 -4.17 0.45 -0.45
N GLU A 29 -4.98 1.48 -0.17
CA GLU A 29 -5.89 2.07 -1.16
C GLU A 29 -5.15 2.60 -2.41
N PHE A 30 -4.01 3.27 -2.21
CA PHE A 30 -3.20 3.75 -3.34
C PHE A 30 -2.58 2.59 -4.13
N MET A 31 -2.05 1.57 -3.45
CA MET A 31 -1.41 0.43 -4.11
C MET A 31 -2.41 -0.51 -4.80
N GLU A 32 -3.66 -0.58 -4.33
CA GLU A 32 -4.77 -1.24 -5.03
C GLU A 32 -5.13 -0.51 -6.32
N LYS A 33 -5.12 0.83 -6.33
CA LYS A 33 -5.30 1.61 -7.57
C LYS A 33 -4.17 1.36 -8.57
N VAL A 34 -2.94 1.23 -8.09
CA VAL A 34 -1.78 0.85 -8.91
C VAL A 34 -1.99 -0.54 -9.52
N SER A 35 -2.42 -1.53 -8.74
CA SER A 35 -2.65 -2.89 -9.24
C SER A 35 -3.84 -2.97 -10.21
N ALA A 36 -4.91 -2.22 -9.97
CA ALA A 36 -6.08 -2.17 -10.85
C ALA A 36 -5.81 -1.46 -12.19
N ALA A 37 -4.88 -0.49 -12.21
CA ALA A 37 -4.45 0.18 -13.43
C ALA A 37 -3.62 -0.73 -14.36
N VAL A 38 -3.13 -1.85 -13.85
CA VAL A 38 -2.27 -2.80 -14.54
C VAL A 38 -3.14 -3.82 -15.29
N LYS A 39 -3.71 -3.40 -16.43
CA LYS A 39 -4.53 -4.29 -17.28
C LYS A 39 -3.73 -5.28 -18.13
N SER A 40 -2.50 -4.93 -18.49
CA SER A 40 -1.67 -5.71 -19.44
C SER A 40 -0.16 -5.63 -19.20
N LYS A 41 0.30 -4.75 -18.30
CA LYS A 41 1.68 -4.73 -17.82
C LYS A 41 1.78 -5.58 -16.55
N GLU A 42 2.99 -5.85 -16.08
CA GLU A 42 3.18 -6.43 -14.74
C GLU A 42 3.49 -5.33 -13.72
N LEU A 43 3.36 -5.66 -12.43
CA LEU A 43 3.88 -4.83 -11.36
C LEU A 43 5.41 -4.91 -11.37
N THR A 44 6.04 -3.74 -11.30
CA THR A 44 7.48 -3.63 -11.08
C THR A 44 7.85 -4.19 -9.70
N ILE A 45 9.13 -4.48 -9.51
CA ILE A 45 9.65 -4.96 -8.21
C ILE A 45 9.33 -3.96 -7.10
N GLU A 46 9.47 -2.65 -7.39
CA GLU A 46 9.20 -1.59 -6.44
C GLU A 46 7.72 -1.54 -6.02
N GLU A 47 6.80 -1.59 -6.98
CA GLU A 47 5.36 -1.57 -6.68
C GLU A 47 4.93 -2.82 -5.91
N ARG A 48 5.49 -3.99 -6.25
CA ARG A 48 5.22 -5.22 -5.50
C ARG A 48 5.72 -5.14 -4.06
N ASN A 49 6.87 -4.50 -3.84
CA ASN A 49 7.40 -4.28 -2.50
C ASN A 49 6.50 -3.32 -1.71
N LEU A 50 6.08 -2.20 -2.30
CA LEU A 50 5.15 -1.26 -1.67
C LEU A 50 3.83 -1.92 -1.31
N LEU A 51 3.25 -2.72 -2.23
CA LEU A 51 2.02 -3.48 -1.97
C LEU A 51 2.21 -4.45 -0.79
N SER A 52 3.36 -5.13 -0.73
CA SER A 52 3.69 -6.07 0.36
C SER A 52 3.85 -5.36 1.70
N VAL A 53 4.53 -4.21 1.72
CA VAL A 53 4.71 -3.39 2.92
C VAL A 53 3.37 -2.90 3.45
N ALA A 54 2.49 -2.40 2.57
CA ALA A 54 1.18 -1.90 2.94
C ALA A 54 0.35 -2.96 3.67
N TYR A 55 0.10 -4.11 3.03
CA TYR A 55 -0.72 -5.17 3.64
C TYR A 55 -0.07 -5.81 4.87
N LYS A 56 1.26 -6.02 4.86
CA LYS A 56 1.96 -6.62 6.01
C LYS A 56 1.78 -5.79 7.28
N ASN A 57 1.84 -4.47 7.16
CA ASN A 57 1.66 -3.58 8.31
C ASN A 57 0.20 -3.55 8.80
N VAL A 58 -0.77 -3.44 7.90
CA VAL A 58 -2.20 -3.45 8.26
C VAL A 58 -2.60 -4.76 8.95
N ILE A 59 -2.25 -5.91 8.34
CA ILE A 59 -2.57 -7.23 8.89
C ILE A 59 -1.76 -7.50 10.17
N GLY A 60 -0.51 -7.04 10.24
CA GLY A 60 0.33 -7.14 11.42
C GLY A 60 -0.29 -6.47 12.64
N ALA A 61 -0.80 -5.24 12.48
CA ALA A 61 -1.51 -4.52 13.52
C ALA A 61 -2.78 -5.28 13.96
N ARG A 62 -3.60 -5.74 13.01
CA ARG A 62 -4.82 -6.51 13.30
C ARG A 62 -4.54 -7.81 14.04
N ARG A 63 -3.48 -8.55 13.66
CA ARG A 63 -3.05 -9.76 14.36
C ARG A 63 -2.52 -9.49 15.76
N ALA A 64 -1.86 -8.35 15.98
CA ALA A 64 -1.43 -7.95 17.31
C ALA A 64 -2.64 -7.66 18.21
N LEU A 65 -3.61 -6.89 17.71
CA LEU A 65 -4.86 -6.62 18.40
C LEU A 65 -5.64 -7.89 18.73
N TRP A 66 -5.78 -8.80 17.76
CA TRP A 66 -6.44 -10.09 17.97
C TRP A 66 -5.81 -10.89 19.11
N ARG A 67 -4.47 -10.99 19.15
CA ARG A 67 -3.76 -11.69 20.24
C ARG A 67 -4.01 -11.07 21.61
N ILE A 68 -4.15 -9.75 21.69
CA ILE A 68 -4.46 -9.06 22.95
C ILE A 68 -5.87 -9.43 23.39
N ILE A 69 -6.85 -9.35 22.49
CA ILE A 69 -8.25 -9.68 22.80
C ILE A 69 -8.37 -11.14 23.26
N SER A 70 -7.81 -12.08 22.50
CA SER A 70 -7.83 -13.51 22.86
C SER A 70 -7.00 -13.86 24.11
N SER A 71 -6.20 -12.93 24.65
CA SER A 71 -5.51 -13.11 25.93
C SER A 71 -6.32 -12.60 27.13
N ILE A 72 -7.37 -11.81 26.88
CA ILE A 72 -8.27 -11.24 27.89
C ILE A 72 -9.57 -12.05 27.97
N GLU A 73 -10.02 -12.63 26.85
CA GLU A 73 -11.06 -13.67 26.81
C GLU A 73 -10.64 -14.96 27.53
#